data_AF-A0A3C0B402-F1
#
_entry.id   AF-A0A3C0B402-F1
#
_cell.length_a   1.000
_cell.length_b   1.000
_cell.length_c   1.000
_cell.angle_alpha   90.00
_cell.angle_beta   90.00
_cell.angle_gamma   90.00
#
_symmetry.space_group_name_H-M   'P 1'
#
loop_
_entity.id
_entity.type
_entity.pdbx_description
1 polymer ?
#
loop_
_entity_poly.entity_id
_entity_poly.type
_entity_poly.pdbx_seq_one_letter_code
_entity_poly.pdbx_strand_id
1 'polypeptide(L)'
;LGVTAVVLLLAGGLKALQAMTLVAAMPVAAIMGVLCIGLWRGMKASVTHARQDLSPATNFWTGQHWRKRLELIVRQPSAGDVKSFLQKTVLPAMRDVAAELQRQGVQVQVHDDSASTEGAEAGTVRLVIPAPQLRDFVYDVRPLARKLPGFMLTEVTDEAANQRRHVEEPVTFFADGREGYDIQYLRHEELIADILRNYERYLSVSADQRAVLLNRAPGHTES
;
A
#
# COMPACT_ATOMS: atom_id res chain seq x y z
N LEU A 1 25.63 53.48 11.08
CA LEU A 1 25.32 52.13 11.61
C LEU A 1 26.19 51.74 12.81
N GLY A 2 27.48 52.07 12.86
CA GLY A 2 28.34 51.76 14.02
C GLY A 2 28.01 52.53 15.31
N VAL A 3 27.72 53.83 15.20
CA VAL A 3 27.46 54.70 16.39
C VAL A 3 26.13 54.36 17.07
N THR A 4 25.10 53.99 16.30
CA THR A 4 23.79 53.56 16.82
C THR A 4 23.88 52.21 17.53
N ALA A 5 24.75 51.31 17.09
CA ALA A 5 24.98 50.01 17.73
C ALA A 5 25.67 50.15 19.10
N VAL A 6 26.61 51.09 19.23
CA VAL A 6 27.32 51.37 20.49
C VAL A 6 26.39 51.98 21.54
N VAL A 7 25.48 52.88 21.15
CA VAL A 7 24.49 53.50 22.04
C VAL A 7 23.43 52.50 22.52
N LEU A 8 23.01 51.56 21.67
CA LEU A 8 22.07 50.50 22.03
C LEU A 8 22.67 49.44 22.98
N LEU A 9 23.96 49.14 22.84
CA LEU A 9 24.68 48.22 23.73
C LEU A 9 24.83 48.78 25.15
N LEU A 10 25.05 50.10 25.30
CA LEU A 10 25.19 50.77 26.60
C LEU A 10 23.86 50.90 27.38
N ALA A 11 22.71 50.86 26.71
CA ALA A 11 21.38 51.01 27.31
C ALA A 11 20.74 49.68 27.81
N GLY A 12 21.52 48.59 27.91
CA GLY A 12 21.00 47.25 28.26
C GLY A 12 20.43 46.47 27.08
N GLY A 13 20.78 46.85 25.85
CA GLY A 13 20.07 46.51 24.61
C GLY A 13 20.29 45.12 24.03
N LEU A 14 20.97 44.18 24.69
CA LEU A 14 21.03 42.80 24.19
C LEU A 14 19.65 42.12 24.27
N LYS A 15 18.93 42.32 25.39
CA LYS A 15 17.56 41.81 25.56
C LYS A 15 16.56 42.53 24.67
N ALA A 16 16.70 43.84 24.47
CA ALA A 16 15.81 44.62 23.62
C ALA A 16 16.00 44.30 22.13
N LEU A 17 17.25 44.13 21.68
CA LEU A 17 17.57 43.72 20.31
C LEU A 17 17.09 42.30 20.04
N GLN A 18 17.27 41.38 21.00
CA GLN A 18 16.79 40.01 20.90
C GLN A 18 15.25 39.92 20.91
N ALA A 19 14.57 40.76 21.72
CA ALA A 19 13.12 40.87 21.71
C ALA A 19 12.60 41.44 20.37
N MET A 20 13.29 42.41 19.79
CA MET A 20 12.95 42.95 18.46
C MET A 20 13.11 41.89 17.36
N THR A 21 14.16 41.05 17.42
CA THR A 21 14.31 39.91 16.50
C THR A 21 13.21 38.86 16.69
N LEU A 22 12.81 38.59 17.93
CA LEU A 22 11.72 37.65 18.24
C LEU A 22 10.37 38.14 17.68
N VAL A 23 10.07 39.43 17.86
CA VAL A 23 8.86 40.07 17.34
C VAL A 23 8.89 40.13 15.80
N ALA A 24 10.04 40.44 15.20
CA ALA A 24 10.21 40.46 13.75
C ALA A 24 10.18 39.07 13.11
N ALA A 25 10.57 38.02 13.83
CA ALA A 25 10.53 36.63 13.37
C ALA A 25 9.14 35.98 13.49
N MET A 26 8.29 36.49 14.38
CA MET A 26 6.93 35.97 14.59
C MET A 26 6.04 35.96 13.32
N PRO A 27 6.00 37.00 12.47
CA PRO A 27 5.23 36.95 11.23
C PRO A 27 5.75 35.91 10.24
N VAL A 28 7.08 35.73 10.14
CA VAL A 28 7.68 34.70 9.29
C VAL A 28 7.34 33.29 9.82
N ALA A 29 7.36 33.10 11.13
CA ALA A 29 6.96 31.83 11.76
C ALA A 29 5.48 31.49 11.51
N ALA A 30 4.58 32.49 11.53
CA ALA A 30 3.18 32.30 11.20
C ALA A 30 2.99 31.87 9.73
N ILE A 31 3.71 32.51 8.80
CA ILE A 31 3.69 32.13 7.38
C ILE A 31 4.23 30.71 7.18
N MET A 32 5.33 30.35 7.86
CA MET A 32 5.88 28.99 7.82
C MET A 32 4.90 27.95 8.37
N GLY A 33 4.16 28.27 9.44
CA GLY A 33 3.11 27.39 9.97
C GLY A 33 1.99 27.14 8.95
N VAL A 34 1.52 28.19 8.26
CA VAL A 34 0.51 28.07 7.20
C VAL A 34 1.04 27.25 6.02
N LEU A 35 2.31 27.45 5.63
CA LEU A 35 2.97 26.65 4.58
C LEU A 35 3.07 25.18 4.96
N CYS A 36 3.45 24.85 6.20
CA CYS A 36 3.49 23.47 6.69
C CYS A 36 2.10 22.83 6.65
N ILE A 37 1.04 23.55 7.04
CA ILE A 37 -0.34 23.05 6.95
C ILE A 37 -0.76 22.84 5.48
N GLY A 38 -0.39 23.76 4.59
CA GLY A 38 -0.64 23.66 3.15
C GLY A 38 0.08 22.47 2.51
N LEU A 39 1.36 22.27 2.84
CA LEU A 39 2.15 21.13 2.41
C LEU A 39 1.59 19.81 2.96
N TRP A 40 1.17 19.77 4.23
CA TRP A 40 0.57 18.57 4.80
C TRP A 40 -0.76 18.22 4.11
N ARG A 41 -1.60 19.22 3.82
CA ARG A 41 -2.82 19.02 3.03
C ARG A 41 -2.52 18.61 1.59
N GLY A 42 -1.52 19.22 0.96
CA GLY A 42 -1.07 18.91 -0.40
C GLY A 42 -0.53 17.48 -0.51
N MET A 43 0.32 17.06 0.43
CA MET A 43 0.81 15.69 0.51
C MET A 43 -0.32 14.69 0.71
N LYS A 44 -1.32 14.98 1.57
CA LYS A 44 -2.51 14.13 1.70
C LYS A 44 -3.29 14.01 0.40
N ALA A 45 -3.37 15.08 -0.41
CA ALA A 45 -4.02 15.06 -1.72
C ALA A 45 -3.17 14.36 -2.81
N SER A 46 -1.84 14.43 -2.72
CA SER A 46 -0.94 13.69 -3.62
C SER A 46 -0.98 12.19 -3.35
N VAL A 47 -1.14 11.74 -2.10
CA VAL A 47 -1.39 10.32 -1.79
C VAL A 47 -2.68 9.83 -2.43
N THR A 48 -3.70 10.69 -2.58
CA THR A 48 -4.93 10.32 -3.31
C THR A 48 -4.82 10.43 -4.83
N HIS A 49 -3.84 11.15 -5.39
CA HIS A 49 -3.62 11.27 -6.84
C HIS A 49 -2.54 10.32 -7.39
N ALA A 50 -1.59 9.88 -6.56
CA ALA A 50 -0.70 8.74 -6.85
C ALA A 50 -1.49 7.43 -7.10
N ARG A 51 -2.78 7.42 -6.74
CA ARG A 51 -3.77 6.38 -7.07
C ARG A 51 -4.06 6.22 -8.58
N GLN A 52 -3.57 7.13 -9.43
CA GLN A 52 -3.73 7.04 -10.88
C GLN A 52 -2.52 6.47 -11.61
N ASP A 53 -1.40 6.21 -10.91
CA ASP A 53 -0.38 5.36 -11.49
C ASP A 53 -0.99 3.97 -11.68
N LEU A 54 -0.87 3.46 -12.91
CA LEU A 54 -1.36 2.15 -13.32
C LEU A 54 -1.01 1.11 -12.24
N SER A 55 -1.99 0.32 -11.79
CA SER A 55 -1.80 -0.70 -10.74
C SER A 55 -0.45 -1.42 -10.93
N PRO A 56 0.33 -1.71 -9.88
CA PRO A 56 1.57 -2.47 -10.00
C PRO A 56 1.44 -3.78 -10.80
N ALA A 57 0.21 -4.31 -10.93
CA ALA A 57 -0.20 -5.40 -11.80
C ALA A 57 0.05 -5.15 -13.31
N THR A 58 0.02 -3.89 -13.76
CA THR A 58 0.26 -3.49 -15.16
C THR A 58 1.72 -3.65 -15.60
N ASN A 59 2.67 -3.72 -14.66
CA ASN A 59 4.08 -3.97 -14.98
C ASN A 59 4.33 -5.37 -15.58
N PHE A 60 3.40 -6.31 -15.39
CA PHE A 60 3.49 -7.66 -15.96
C PHE A 60 2.88 -7.75 -17.36
N TRP A 61 2.48 -6.61 -17.94
CA TRP A 61 1.75 -6.59 -19.19
C TRP A 61 2.64 -6.74 -20.41
N THR A 62 2.92 -7.98 -20.81
CA THR A 62 3.49 -8.27 -22.15
C THR A 62 2.43 -8.02 -23.24
N GLY A 63 2.81 -7.46 -24.40
CA GLY A 63 1.88 -7.17 -25.51
C GLY A 63 1.16 -8.39 -26.12
N GLN A 64 1.58 -9.60 -25.76
CA GLN A 64 1.12 -10.85 -26.36
C GLN A 64 -0.38 -11.16 -26.16
N HIS A 65 -1.05 -10.54 -25.18
CA HIS A 65 -2.46 -10.79 -24.87
C HIS A 65 -3.33 -9.52 -24.79
N TRP A 66 -2.93 -8.44 -25.47
CA TRP A 66 -3.59 -7.15 -25.39
C TRP A 66 -5.10 -7.20 -25.71
N ARG A 67 -5.55 -8.05 -26.64
CA ARG A 67 -6.97 -8.21 -27.00
C ARG A 67 -7.80 -8.76 -25.85
N LYS A 68 -7.30 -9.81 -25.17
CA LYS A 68 -7.97 -10.42 -24.02
C LYS A 68 -7.99 -9.46 -22.83
N ARG A 69 -6.94 -8.64 -22.67
CA ARG A 69 -6.92 -7.59 -21.65
C ARG A 69 -7.91 -6.47 -21.95
N LEU A 70 -8.00 -6.03 -23.20
CA LEU A 70 -8.98 -5.02 -23.60
C LEU A 70 -10.41 -5.50 -23.32
N GLU A 71 -10.72 -6.77 -23.61
CA GLU A 71 -12.00 -7.37 -23.26
C GLU A 71 -12.28 -7.32 -21.76
N LEU A 72 -11.28 -7.62 -20.93
CA LEU A 72 -11.42 -7.56 -19.47
C LEU A 72 -11.55 -6.13 -18.94
N ILE A 73 -10.91 -5.15 -19.56
CA ILE A 73 -11.00 -3.72 -19.18
C ILE A 73 -12.39 -3.17 -19.50
N VAL A 74 -12.97 -3.59 -20.63
CA VAL A 74 -14.29 -3.09 -21.09
C VAL A 74 -15.43 -3.74 -20.30
N ARG A 75 -15.25 -4.95 -19.78
CA ARG A 75 -16.26 -5.64 -18.97
C ARG A 75 -16.16 -5.21 -17.50
N GLN A 76 -17.27 -4.75 -16.93
CA GLN A 76 -17.38 -4.58 -15.48
C GLN A 76 -17.53 -5.96 -14.82
N PRO A 77 -16.62 -6.36 -13.93
CA PRO A 77 -16.72 -7.64 -13.23
C PRO A 77 -17.90 -7.62 -12.25
N SER A 78 -18.61 -8.75 -12.18
CA SER A 78 -19.56 -9.00 -11.09
C SER A 78 -18.86 -9.62 -9.88
N ALA A 79 -19.51 -9.60 -8.72
CA ALA A 79 -19.06 -10.32 -7.52
C ALA A 79 -18.76 -11.82 -7.80
N GLY A 80 -19.56 -12.44 -8.67
CA GLY A 80 -19.35 -13.82 -9.10
C GLY A 80 -18.08 -14.02 -9.91
N ASP A 81 -17.71 -13.05 -10.74
CA ASP A 81 -16.48 -13.08 -11.53
C ASP A 81 -15.24 -12.97 -10.63
N VAL A 82 -15.29 -12.11 -9.62
CA VAL A 82 -14.23 -11.97 -8.62
C VAL A 82 -14.05 -13.27 -7.85
N LYS A 83 -15.13 -13.87 -7.33
CA LYS A 83 -15.07 -15.17 -6.65
C LYS A 83 -14.48 -16.26 -7.56
N SER A 84 -14.92 -16.32 -8.82
CA SER A 84 -14.39 -17.27 -9.80
C SER A 84 -12.90 -17.01 -10.08
N PHE A 85 -12.47 -15.75 -10.13
CA PHE A 85 -11.06 -15.39 -10.30
C PHE A 85 -10.21 -15.86 -9.10
N LEU A 86 -10.68 -15.65 -7.86
CA LEU A 86 -10.00 -16.14 -6.67
C LEU A 86 -9.84 -17.67 -6.70
N GLN A 87 -10.90 -18.40 -7.06
CA GLN A 87 -10.90 -19.87 -7.04
C GLN A 87 -10.12 -20.50 -8.20
N LYS A 88 -10.23 -19.93 -9.41
CA LYS A 88 -9.68 -20.55 -10.64
C LYS A 88 -8.33 -19.99 -11.06
N THR A 89 -7.90 -18.87 -10.49
CA THR A 89 -6.63 -18.23 -10.88
C THR A 89 -5.76 -17.97 -9.66
N VAL A 90 -6.27 -17.30 -8.63
CA VAL A 90 -5.47 -16.92 -7.45
C VAL A 90 -5.04 -18.13 -6.63
N LEU A 91 -6.00 -18.94 -6.21
CA LEU A 91 -5.76 -20.11 -5.38
C LEU A 91 -4.82 -21.13 -6.05
N PRO A 92 -4.99 -21.52 -7.32
CA PRO A 92 -4.03 -22.38 -8.01
C PRO A 92 -2.62 -21.78 -8.06
N ALA A 93 -2.47 -20.50 -8.39
CA ALA A 93 -1.15 -19.85 -8.43
C ALA A 93 -0.46 -19.85 -7.07
N MET A 94 -1.20 -19.56 -5.99
CA MET A 94 -0.66 -19.64 -4.64
C MET A 94 -0.24 -21.06 -4.27
N ARG A 95 -1.04 -22.07 -4.65
CA ARG A 95 -0.71 -23.48 -4.41
C ARG A 95 0.56 -23.91 -5.17
N ASP A 96 0.73 -23.48 -6.41
CA ASP A 96 1.91 -23.81 -7.20
C ASP A 96 3.18 -23.17 -6.61
N VAL A 97 3.11 -21.89 -6.23
CA VAL A 97 4.20 -21.22 -5.52
C VAL A 97 4.50 -21.91 -4.19
N ALA A 98 3.46 -22.26 -3.43
CA ALA A 98 3.63 -22.94 -2.15
C ALA A 98 4.28 -24.31 -2.31
N ALA A 99 3.85 -25.10 -3.29
CA ALA A 99 4.42 -26.41 -3.58
C ALA A 99 5.92 -26.30 -3.93
N GLU A 100 6.31 -25.34 -4.78
CA GLU A 100 7.72 -25.16 -5.13
C GLU A 100 8.54 -24.66 -3.94
N LEU A 101 8.03 -23.72 -3.13
CA LEU A 101 8.68 -23.28 -1.90
C LEU A 101 8.88 -24.43 -0.89
N GLN A 102 7.87 -25.30 -0.72
CA GLN A 102 7.98 -26.48 0.14
C GLN A 102 9.06 -27.45 -0.34
N ARG A 103 9.19 -27.64 -1.66
CA ARG A 103 10.27 -28.46 -2.24
C ARG A 103 11.65 -27.88 -1.97
N GLN A 104 11.77 -26.56 -1.88
CA GLN A 104 12.99 -25.86 -1.49
C GLN A 104 13.21 -25.81 0.04
N GLY A 105 12.35 -26.47 0.83
CA GLY A 105 12.46 -26.54 2.29
C GLY A 105 11.86 -25.34 3.05
N VAL A 106 11.12 -24.46 2.37
CA VAL A 106 10.46 -23.31 2.99
C VAL A 106 9.07 -23.73 3.50
N GLN A 107 8.79 -23.46 4.77
CA GLN A 107 7.46 -23.67 5.35
C GLN A 107 6.49 -22.62 4.82
N VAL A 108 5.40 -23.05 4.19
CA VAL A 108 4.39 -22.17 3.61
C VAL A 108 3.01 -22.80 3.75
N GLN A 109 2.02 -21.95 4.03
CA GLN A 109 0.62 -22.32 4.22
C GLN A 109 -0.24 -21.52 3.25
N VAL A 110 -1.22 -22.18 2.63
CA VAL A 110 -2.24 -21.53 1.81
C VAL A 110 -3.59 -21.72 2.49
N HIS A 111 -4.22 -20.61 2.84
CA HIS A 111 -5.56 -20.55 3.43
C HIS A 111 -6.57 -20.19 2.34
N ASP A 112 -7.63 -20.99 2.24
CA ASP A 112 -8.67 -20.85 1.23
C ASP A 112 -10.03 -20.67 1.92
N ASP A 113 -10.41 -19.40 2.07
CA ASP A 113 -11.71 -18.99 2.57
C ASP A 113 -12.59 -18.41 1.44
N SER A 114 -12.21 -18.67 0.18
CA SER A 114 -12.90 -18.13 -1.00
C SER A 114 -14.35 -18.62 -1.13
N ALA A 115 -14.65 -19.80 -0.57
CA ALA A 115 -15.99 -20.37 -0.53
C ALA A 115 -16.81 -19.88 0.67
N SER A 116 -16.15 -19.44 1.74
CA SER A 116 -16.76 -19.02 3.01
C SER A 116 -17.51 -17.70 2.83
N THR A 117 -18.74 -17.63 3.35
CA THR A 117 -19.59 -16.43 3.32
C THR A 117 -19.74 -15.76 4.69
N GLU A 118 -19.17 -16.36 5.73
CA GLU A 118 -19.30 -15.91 7.12
C GLU A 118 -17.91 -15.78 7.76
N GLY A 119 -17.75 -14.77 8.62
CA GLY A 119 -16.49 -14.47 9.29
C GLY A 119 -15.70 -13.32 8.65
N ALA A 120 -14.68 -12.84 9.38
CA ALA A 120 -13.87 -11.70 8.96
C ALA A 120 -12.97 -11.99 7.74
N GLU A 121 -12.75 -13.27 7.44
CA GLU A 121 -11.90 -13.76 6.34
C GLU A 121 -12.72 -14.39 5.21
N ALA A 122 -14.04 -14.23 5.23
CA ALA A 122 -14.94 -14.73 4.20
C ALA A 122 -14.56 -14.19 2.81
N GLY A 123 -14.49 -15.09 1.83
CA GLY A 123 -14.16 -14.76 0.45
C GLY A 123 -12.67 -14.48 0.19
N THR A 124 -11.77 -14.82 1.11
CA THR A 124 -10.33 -14.50 0.98
C THR A 124 -9.47 -15.71 0.62
N VAL A 125 -8.32 -15.47 -0.02
CA VAL A 125 -7.28 -16.48 -0.26
C VAL A 125 -5.94 -15.90 0.14
N ARG A 126 -5.18 -16.64 0.94
CA ARG A 126 -3.92 -16.15 1.53
C ARG A 126 -2.80 -17.16 1.43
N LEU A 127 -1.61 -16.68 1.06
CA LEU A 127 -0.34 -17.41 1.19
C LEU A 127 0.47 -16.81 2.36
N VAL A 128 0.87 -17.67 3.29
CA VAL A 128 1.62 -17.29 4.51
C VAL A 128 2.92 -18.08 4.58
N ILE A 129 4.04 -17.38 4.79
CA ILE A 129 5.35 -17.97 5.07
C ILE A 129 5.73 -17.54 6.49
N PRO A 130 5.64 -18.44 7.50
CA PRO A 130 5.96 -18.11 8.87
C PRO A 130 7.44 -17.78 9.07
N ALA A 131 7.73 -16.78 9.88
CA ALA A 131 9.10 -16.38 10.22
C ALA A 131 9.30 -16.32 11.75
N PRO A 132 10.23 -17.09 12.35
CA PRO A 132 10.30 -17.21 13.82
C PRO A 132 10.69 -15.92 14.56
N GLN A 133 11.54 -15.10 13.97
CA GLN A 133 12.12 -13.89 14.60
C GLN A 133 11.70 -12.60 13.90
N LEU A 134 10.86 -12.74 12.88
CA LEU A 134 10.41 -11.65 12.03
C LEU A 134 8.90 -11.79 11.88
N ARG A 135 8.31 -10.81 11.22
CA ARG A 135 6.90 -10.91 10.90
C ARG A 135 6.69 -11.84 9.72
N ASP A 136 5.66 -12.68 9.79
CA ASP A 136 5.29 -13.57 8.69
C ASP A 136 5.10 -12.81 7.38
N PHE A 137 5.56 -13.41 6.29
CA PHE A 137 5.20 -12.94 4.97
C PHE A 137 3.79 -13.38 4.66
N VAL A 138 2.94 -12.40 4.31
CA VAL A 138 1.54 -12.63 3.96
C VAL A 138 1.26 -11.97 2.62
N TYR A 139 0.80 -12.78 1.67
CA TYR A 139 0.20 -12.34 0.43
C TYR A 139 -1.28 -12.76 0.46
N ASP A 140 -2.15 -11.82 0.78
CA ASP A 140 -3.59 -12.02 0.94
C ASP A 140 -4.35 -11.37 -0.21
N VAL A 141 -5.43 -11.98 -0.68
CA VAL A 141 -6.31 -11.42 -1.71
C VAL A 141 -7.75 -11.51 -1.22
N ARG A 142 -8.46 -10.39 -1.23
CA ARG A 142 -9.86 -10.32 -0.80
C ARG A 142 -10.71 -9.44 -1.72
N PRO A 143 -12.01 -9.75 -1.87
CA PRO A 143 -12.94 -8.89 -2.58
C PRO A 143 -13.17 -7.61 -1.78
N LEU A 144 -13.00 -6.46 -2.42
CA LEU A 144 -13.28 -5.14 -1.86
C LEU A 144 -14.39 -4.46 -2.65
N ALA A 145 -15.49 -4.10 -1.97
CA ALA A 145 -16.58 -3.35 -2.56
C ALA A 145 -16.24 -1.86 -2.69
N ARG A 146 -16.15 -1.35 -3.93
CA ARG A 146 -15.93 0.07 -4.23
C ARG A 146 -17.21 0.69 -4.81
N LYS A 147 -17.56 1.90 -4.36
CA LYS A 147 -18.66 2.68 -4.94
C LYS A 147 -18.28 3.14 -6.36
N LEU A 148 -19.16 2.91 -7.34
CA LEU A 148 -18.94 3.40 -8.70
C LEU A 148 -18.87 4.94 -8.70
N PRO A 149 -17.96 5.55 -9.49
CA PRO A 149 -17.98 6.99 -9.69
C PRO A 149 -19.23 7.43 -10.47
N GLY A 150 -19.78 8.59 -10.08
CA GLY A 150 -21.09 9.09 -10.48
C GLY A 150 -21.39 9.12 -11.99
N PHE A 151 -20.36 9.21 -12.83
CA PHE A 151 -20.50 9.32 -14.29
C PHE A 151 -20.88 8.00 -14.99
N MET A 152 -20.72 6.86 -14.32
CA MET A 152 -21.16 5.55 -14.85
C MET A 152 -22.64 5.22 -14.53
N LEU A 153 -23.35 6.09 -13.81
CA LEU A 153 -24.76 5.87 -13.42
C LEU A 153 -25.78 6.35 -14.47
N THR A 154 -25.35 6.82 -15.64
CA THR A 154 -26.24 7.48 -16.62
C THR A 154 -27.10 6.51 -17.43
N GLU A 155 -26.89 5.20 -17.33
CA GLU A 155 -27.69 4.22 -18.07
C GLU A 155 -28.18 3.14 -17.10
N VAL A 156 -29.45 3.22 -16.69
CA VAL A 156 -30.40 2.12 -16.38
C VAL A 156 -31.48 2.67 -15.45
N THR A 157 -32.62 3.00 -16.06
CA THR A 157 -33.86 3.46 -15.43
C THR A 157 -34.64 2.27 -14.86
N ASP A 158 -34.12 1.57 -13.85
CA ASP A 158 -34.85 0.49 -13.17
C ASP A 158 -34.61 0.52 -11.65
N GLU A 159 -35.70 0.45 -10.87
CA GLU A 159 -35.67 0.48 -9.40
C GLU A 159 -34.94 -0.73 -8.76
N ALA A 160 -34.61 -1.77 -9.54
CA ALA A 160 -33.71 -2.86 -9.14
C ALA A 160 -32.23 -2.45 -9.05
N ALA A 161 -31.85 -1.26 -9.53
CA ALA A 161 -30.48 -0.78 -9.61
C ALA A 161 -29.88 -0.28 -8.29
N ASN A 162 -30.67 -0.13 -7.22
CA ASN A 162 -30.16 0.37 -5.94
C ASN A 162 -29.17 -0.60 -5.26
N GLN A 163 -29.19 -1.89 -5.62
CA GLN A 163 -28.24 -2.90 -5.12
C GLN A 163 -26.94 -3.00 -5.96
N ARG A 164 -26.88 -2.43 -7.18
CA ARG A 164 -25.72 -2.49 -8.08
C ARG A 164 -24.75 -1.31 -7.93
N ARG A 165 -24.72 -0.69 -6.74
CA ARG A 165 -23.94 0.54 -6.50
C ARG A 165 -22.47 0.29 -6.13
N HIS A 166 -22.07 -0.97 -6.06
CA HIS A 166 -20.73 -1.39 -5.70
C HIS A 166 -20.17 -2.37 -6.75
N VAL A 167 -18.95 -2.10 -7.22
CA VAL A 167 -18.13 -3.08 -7.93
C VAL A 167 -17.27 -3.77 -6.90
N GLU A 168 -17.13 -5.09 -7.01
CA GLU A 168 -16.13 -5.82 -6.23
C GLU A 168 -14.83 -5.92 -7.02
N GLU A 169 -13.71 -5.63 -6.37
CA GLU A 169 -12.37 -5.70 -6.94
C GLU A 169 -11.53 -6.67 -6.09
N PRO A 170 -10.76 -7.59 -6.69
CA PRO A 170 -9.81 -8.44 -5.96
C PRO A 170 -8.57 -7.63 -5.60
N VAL A 171 -8.46 -7.22 -4.33
CA VAL A 171 -7.37 -6.37 -3.84
C VAL A 171 -6.40 -7.18 -2.98
N THR A 172 -5.10 -6.95 -3.18
CA THR A 172 -4.05 -7.56 -2.37
C THR A 172 -3.94 -6.91 -0.99
N PHE A 173 -3.58 -7.67 0.03
CA PHE A 173 -3.28 -7.20 1.37
C PHE A 173 -2.00 -7.86 1.84
N PHE A 174 -1.20 -7.10 2.57
CA PHE A 174 0.12 -7.54 3.00
C PHE A 174 0.24 -7.39 4.50
N ALA A 175 1.04 -8.27 5.11
CA ALA A 175 1.32 -8.16 6.52
C ALA A 175 1.83 -6.74 6.82
N ASP A 176 2.97 -6.33 6.26
CA ASP A 176 3.70 -5.08 6.56
C ASP A 176 2.90 -3.76 6.52
N GLY A 177 1.63 -3.79 6.13
CA GLY A 177 0.72 -2.65 6.16
C GLY A 177 0.88 -1.75 4.93
N ARG A 178 1.66 -2.19 3.93
CA ARG A 178 1.75 -1.49 2.65
C ARG A 178 0.40 -1.53 1.95
N GLU A 179 0.18 -0.52 1.10
CA GLU A 179 -1.07 -0.40 0.35
C GLU A 179 -1.19 -1.57 -0.65
N GLY A 180 -2.38 -2.17 -0.63
CA GLY A 180 -2.81 -3.17 -1.59
C GLY A 180 -3.10 -2.60 -2.96
N TYR A 181 -3.24 -3.47 -3.95
CA TYR A 181 -3.66 -3.08 -5.29
C TYR A 181 -4.56 -4.13 -5.94
N ASP A 182 -5.35 -3.67 -6.90
CA ASP A 182 -6.21 -4.52 -7.72
C ASP A 182 -5.37 -5.39 -8.66
N ILE A 183 -5.67 -6.69 -8.66
CA ILE A 183 -5.02 -7.73 -9.45
C ILE A 183 -5.95 -8.42 -10.43
N GLN A 184 -7.17 -7.92 -10.65
CA GLN A 184 -8.23 -8.55 -11.45
C GLN A 184 -7.76 -9.03 -12.83
N TYR A 185 -6.80 -8.32 -13.42
CA TYR A 185 -6.31 -8.59 -14.77
C TYR A 185 -5.04 -9.43 -14.84
N LEU A 186 -4.50 -9.87 -13.70
CA LEU A 186 -3.35 -10.76 -13.65
C LEU A 186 -3.77 -12.17 -14.04
N ARG A 187 -3.06 -12.75 -15.00
CA ARG A 187 -3.16 -14.17 -15.29
C ARG A 187 -2.36 -14.98 -14.27
N HIS A 188 -2.60 -16.27 -14.26
CA HIS A 188 -1.92 -17.23 -13.38
C HIS A 188 -0.39 -17.00 -13.31
N GLU A 189 0.31 -17.03 -14.44
CA GLU A 189 1.78 -16.81 -14.50
C GLU A 189 2.21 -15.42 -13.99
N GLU A 190 1.40 -14.40 -14.26
CA GLU A 190 1.70 -13.02 -13.84
C GLU A 190 1.49 -12.86 -12.34
N LEU A 191 0.55 -13.61 -11.75
CA LEU A 191 0.33 -13.66 -10.33
C LEU A 191 1.45 -14.41 -9.59
N ILE A 192 1.95 -15.52 -10.17
CA ILE A 192 3.15 -16.22 -9.65
C ILE A 192 4.32 -15.24 -9.60
N ALA A 193 4.60 -14.55 -10.71
CA ALA A 193 5.67 -13.55 -10.78
C ALA A 193 5.49 -12.42 -9.75
N ASP A 194 4.26 -11.96 -9.54
CA ASP A 194 3.96 -10.92 -8.56
C ASP A 194 4.16 -11.40 -7.11
N ILE A 195 3.75 -12.62 -6.78
CA ILE A 195 3.99 -13.23 -5.46
C ILE A 195 5.50 -13.32 -5.20
N LEU A 196 6.27 -13.82 -6.18
CA LEU A 196 7.72 -13.96 -6.06
C LEU A 196 8.42 -12.60 -5.88
N ARG A 197 8.02 -11.58 -6.64
CA ARG A 197 8.55 -10.21 -6.48
C ARG A 197 8.26 -9.64 -5.09
N ASN A 198 7.07 -9.89 -4.56
CA ASN A 198 6.69 -9.46 -3.21
C ASN A 198 7.46 -10.23 -2.12
N TYR A 199 7.75 -11.51 -2.36
CA TYR A 199 8.56 -12.32 -1.46
C TYR A 199 10.04 -11.88 -1.46
N GLU A 200 10.62 -11.61 -2.63
CA GLU A 200 11.98 -11.05 -2.75
C GLU A 200 12.11 -9.71 -2.03
N ARG A 201 11.12 -8.81 -2.22
CA ARG A 201 11.05 -7.55 -1.47
C ARG A 201 11.03 -7.80 0.04
N TYR A 202 10.22 -8.76 0.50
CA TYR A 202 10.15 -9.11 1.92
C TYR A 202 11.52 -9.60 2.44
N LEU A 203 12.24 -10.44 1.69
CA LEU A 203 13.58 -10.89 2.06
C LEU A 203 14.59 -9.73 2.13
N SER A 204 14.53 -8.79 1.18
CA SER A 204 15.40 -7.62 1.19
C SER A 204 15.15 -6.72 2.41
N VAL A 205 13.90 -6.43 2.73
CA VAL A 205 13.53 -5.59 3.89
C VAL A 205 13.85 -6.30 5.21
N SER A 206 13.58 -7.60 5.30
CA SER A 206 13.86 -8.37 6.52
C SER A 206 15.36 -8.54 6.79
N ALA A 207 16.18 -8.64 5.75
CA ALA A 207 17.64 -8.65 5.89
C ALA A 207 18.15 -7.34 6.52
N ASP A 208 17.64 -6.18 6.07
CA ASP A 208 18.02 -4.88 6.61
C ASP A 208 17.56 -4.72 8.08
N GLN A 209 16.32 -5.10 8.40
CA GLN A 209 15.84 -5.10 9.78
C GLN A 209 16.67 -6.01 10.70
N ARG A 210 17.04 -7.20 10.22
CA ARG A 210 17.91 -8.11 10.97
C ARG A 210 19.29 -7.49 11.19
N ALA A 211 19.87 -6.82 10.19
CA ALA A 211 21.14 -6.12 10.33
C ALA A 211 21.06 -5.00 11.38
N VAL A 212 19.95 -4.25 11.40
CA VAL A 212 19.70 -3.23 12.43
C VAL A 212 19.57 -3.83 13.83
N LEU A 213 18.88 -4.96 13.99
CA LEU A 213 18.74 -5.65 15.28
C LEU A 213 20.07 -6.20 15.78
N LEU A 214 20.89 -6.79 14.91
CA LEU A 214 22.22 -7.30 15.25
C LEU A 214 23.16 -6.17 15.69
N ASN A 215 23.13 -5.01 15.01
CA ASN A 215 23.95 -3.85 15.39
C ASN A 215 23.50 -3.17 16.69
N ARG A 216 22.29 -3.44 17.17
CA ARG A 216 21.77 -2.90 18.44
C ARG A 216 21.89 -3.86 19.61
N ALA A 217 22.24 -5.12 19.38
CA ALA A 217 22.52 -6.05 20.46
C ALA A 217 23.82 -5.60 21.16
N PRO A 218 23.80 -5.26 22.47
CA PRO A 218 25.03 -4.98 23.18
C PRO A 218 25.90 -6.25 23.12
N GLY A 219 27.09 -6.13 22.53
CA GLY A 219 28.05 -7.22 22.51
C GLY A 219 28.24 -7.73 23.92
N HIS A 220 28.05 -9.04 24.12
CA HIS A 220 28.36 -9.70 25.37
C HIS A 220 29.79 -9.30 25.75
N THR A 221 29.92 -8.43 26.75
CA THR A 221 31.20 -8.17 27.39
C THR A 221 31.45 -9.40 28.24
N GLU A 222 32.39 -10.23 27.79
CA GLU A 222 32.94 -11.33 28.57
C GLU A 222 33.42 -10.79 29.93
N SER A 223 32.96 -11.41 31.00
CA SER A 223 33.62 -11.47 32.32
C SER A 223 33.12 -12.70 33.06
#